data_AF-A0A2V5WBK9-F1
#
_entry.id   AF-A0A2V5WBK9-F1
#
_cell.length_a   1.000
_cell.length_b   1.000
_cell.length_c   1.000
_cell.angle_alpha   90.00
_cell.angle_beta   90.00
_cell.angle_gamma   90.00
#
_symmetry.space_group_name_H-M   'P 1'
#
loop_
_entity.id
_entity.type
_entity.pdbx_description
1 polymer ?
#
loop_
_entity_poly.entity_id
_entity_poly.type
_entity_poly.pdbx_seq_one_letter_code
_entity_poly.pdbx_strand_id
1 'polypeptide(L)'
;MAVEIPGYRRLHAPRRTASMVALNISGRFSNPWLGRCASLLPVALITACIAHYGVNVPFADDWDLSSFVSKAVHHKVQLRHLLQQHNEHRIFFLRLVVAAQAWLLPQWDLRTQMFLSVALCSLTAGNMFILIKKTLSLSSGVRLAVGFCITVLLFSPVQYENWIWGFQCAFFVPPLCLSASWVVLTSNMRISAKFWLSALLTTLAMFS
;
A
#
# COMPACT_ATOMS: atom_id res chain seq x y z
N MET A 1 46.66 36.21 -7.90
CA MET A 1 46.86 35.88 -6.48
C MET A 1 45.66 35.06 -6.03
N ALA A 2 45.74 33.74 -6.19
CA ALA A 2 44.74 32.78 -5.72
C ALA A 2 45.52 31.71 -4.95
N VAL A 3 45.19 31.56 -3.68
CA VAL A 3 45.89 30.70 -2.73
C VAL A 3 45.41 29.27 -2.97
N GLU A 4 46.29 28.40 -3.48
CA GLU A 4 46.07 26.95 -3.47
C GLU A 4 46.31 26.43 -2.06
N ILE A 5 45.24 25.97 -1.40
CA ILE A 5 45.32 25.28 -0.11
C ILE A 5 45.65 23.80 -0.39
N PRO A 6 46.82 23.28 0.03
CA PRO A 6 47.16 21.88 -0.16
C PRO A 6 46.41 21.03 0.88
N GLY A 7 45.51 20.15 0.43
CA GLY A 7 44.88 19.16 1.33
C GLY A 7 43.44 18.77 1.03
N TYR A 8 42.73 19.46 0.13
CA TYR A 8 41.34 19.11 -0.18
C TYR A 8 41.26 17.96 -1.20
N ARG A 9 41.36 16.72 -0.69
CA ARG A 9 41.08 15.50 -1.44
C ARG A 9 39.62 15.57 -1.92
N ARG A 10 39.39 15.72 -3.23
CA ARG A 10 38.04 15.68 -3.82
C ARG A 10 37.34 14.42 -3.33
N LEU A 11 36.32 14.58 -2.49
CA LEU A 11 35.41 13.49 -2.16
C LEU A 11 34.75 13.04 -3.46
N HIS A 12 35.20 11.90 -3.99
CA HIS A 12 34.53 11.25 -5.09
C HIS A 12 33.07 11.02 -4.69
N ALA A 13 32.13 11.56 -5.47
CA ALA A 13 30.72 11.25 -5.33
C ALA A 13 30.56 9.72 -5.29
N PRO A 14 29.79 9.16 -4.34
CA PRO A 14 29.62 7.72 -4.25
C PRO A 14 29.02 7.22 -5.56
N ARG A 15 29.79 6.42 -6.30
CA ARG A 15 29.27 5.67 -7.45
C ARG A 15 28.13 4.82 -6.92
N ARG A 16 26.91 5.09 -7.38
CA ARG A 16 25.74 4.22 -7.20
C ARG A 16 25.93 2.94 -8.01
N THR A 17 26.90 2.11 -7.64
CA THR A 17 26.93 0.72 -8.08
C THR A 17 26.01 -0.04 -7.13
N ALA A 18 24.71 -0.01 -7.43
CA ALA A 18 23.81 -1.02 -6.90
C ALA A 18 24.32 -2.36 -7.44
N SER A 19 25.00 -3.13 -6.61
CA SER A 19 25.38 -4.50 -6.92
C SER A 19 24.09 -5.28 -7.17
N MET A 20 23.74 -5.51 -8.43
CA MET A 20 22.60 -6.33 -8.79
C MET A 20 22.88 -7.76 -8.34
N VAL A 21 22.11 -8.25 -7.37
CA VAL A 21 22.15 -9.65 -6.96
C VAL A 21 21.52 -10.47 -8.08
N ALA A 22 22.35 -11.22 -8.81
CA ALA A 22 21.90 -12.11 -9.87
C ALA A 22 21.48 -13.46 -9.27
N LEU A 23 20.17 -13.73 -9.24
CA LEU A 23 19.63 -15.05 -8.90
C LEU A 23 19.31 -15.78 -10.22
N ASN A 24 20.17 -16.73 -10.60
CA ASN A 24 20.00 -17.51 -11.81
C ASN A 24 19.38 -18.87 -11.49
N ILE A 25 18.05 -18.94 -11.45
CA ILE A 25 17.32 -20.21 -11.41
C ILE A 25 16.75 -20.45 -12.81
N SER A 26 17.28 -21.47 -13.47
CA SER A 26 16.96 -21.87 -14.85
C SER A 26 15.65 -22.66 -14.92
N GLY A 27 14.53 -22.02 -14.57
CA GLY A 27 13.19 -22.55 -14.82
C GLY A 27 12.57 -21.87 -16.04
N ARG A 28 12.47 -22.58 -17.17
CA ARG A 28 11.81 -22.06 -18.38
C ARG A 28 10.31 -22.28 -18.25
N PHE A 29 9.58 -21.33 -17.67
CA PHE A 29 8.12 -21.32 -17.81
C PHE A 29 7.80 -21.09 -19.28
N SER A 30 7.21 -22.10 -19.94
CA SER A 30 6.93 -22.11 -21.37
C SER A 30 5.86 -21.09 -21.79
N ASN A 31 5.05 -20.60 -20.84
CA ASN A 31 4.00 -19.62 -21.12
C ASN A 31 3.98 -18.49 -20.06
N PRO A 32 4.37 -17.24 -20.42
CA PRO A 32 4.35 -16.10 -19.49
C PRO A 32 2.94 -15.68 -19.06
N TRP A 33 1.91 -16.02 -19.83
CA TRP A 33 0.51 -15.75 -19.47
C TRP A 33 0.08 -16.58 -18.27
N LEU A 34 0.50 -17.85 -18.21
CA LEU A 34 0.14 -18.75 -17.12
C LEU A 34 0.62 -18.22 -15.76
N GLY A 35 1.84 -17.71 -15.69
CA GLY A 35 2.37 -17.14 -14.44
C GLY A 35 1.72 -15.83 -14.04
N ARG A 36 1.29 -15.00 -15.01
CA ARG A 36 0.53 -13.77 -14.73
C ARG A 36 -0.86 -14.11 -14.20
N CYS A 37 -1.56 -15.05 -14.83
CA CYS A 37 -2.85 -15.54 -14.37
C CYS A 37 -2.75 -16.16 -12.97
N ALA A 38 -1.73 -16.97 -12.72
CA ALA A 38 -1.46 -17.54 -11.40
C ALA A 38 -1.23 -16.45 -10.35
N SER A 39 -0.49 -15.38 -10.67
CA SER A 39 -0.25 -14.28 -9.72
C SER A 39 -1.52 -13.50 -9.38
N LEU A 40 -2.51 -13.46 -10.27
CA LEU A 40 -3.80 -12.80 -10.03
C LEU A 40 -4.80 -13.69 -9.27
N LEU A 41 -4.55 -15.00 -9.19
CA LEU A 41 -5.46 -15.95 -8.55
C LEU A 41 -5.71 -15.63 -7.07
N PRO A 42 -4.70 -15.32 -6.22
CA PRO A 42 -4.95 -14.94 -4.82
C PRO A 42 -5.82 -13.68 -4.68
N VAL A 43 -5.62 -12.70 -5.56
CA VAL A 43 -6.41 -11.45 -5.57
C VAL A 43 -7.87 -11.75 -5.91
N ALA A 44 -8.10 -12.54 -6.95
CA ALA A 44 -9.44 -12.96 -7.36
C ALA A 44 -10.13 -13.79 -6.27
N LEU A 45 -9.38 -14.69 -5.61
CA LEU A 45 -9.88 -15.52 -4.52
C LEU A 45 -10.35 -14.66 -3.34
N ILE A 46 -9.52 -13.73 -2.83
CA ILE A 46 -9.92 -12.85 -1.74
C ILE A 46 -11.09 -11.95 -2.13
N THR A 47 -11.09 -11.43 -3.37
CA THR A 47 -12.22 -10.64 -3.88
C THR A 47 -13.52 -11.45 -3.88
N ALA A 48 -13.47 -12.71 -4.33
CA ALA A 48 -14.61 -13.62 -4.31
C ALA A 48 -15.04 -13.98 -2.87
N CYS A 49 -14.09 -14.18 -1.96
CA CYS A 49 -14.37 -14.39 -0.55
C CYS A 49 -15.11 -13.19 0.06
N ILE A 50 -14.69 -11.96 -0.22
CA ILE A 50 -15.40 -10.77 0.26
C ILE A 50 -16.79 -10.66 -0.38
N ALA A 51 -16.91 -10.96 -1.68
CA ALA A 51 -18.21 -10.94 -2.35
C ALA A 51 -19.20 -11.97 -1.76
N HIS A 52 -18.71 -13.13 -1.33
CA HIS A 52 -19.54 -14.20 -0.78
C HIS A 52 -19.80 -14.07 0.73
N TYR A 53 -18.77 -13.71 1.51
CA TYR A 53 -18.80 -13.72 2.98
C TYR A 53 -18.88 -12.33 3.61
N GLY A 54 -18.66 -11.26 2.84
CA GLY A 54 -18.72 -9.88 3.32
C GLY A 54 -20.15 -9.50 3.72
N VAL A 55 -20.33 -9.03 4.95
CA VAL A 55 -21.63 -8.58 5.47
C VAL A 55 -21.58 -7.09 5.81
N ASN A 56 -22.69 -6.40 5.56
CA ASN A 56 -22.83 -5.00 5.96
C ASN A 56 -23.36 -4.91 7.40
N VAL A 57 -22.57 -5.40 8.35
CA VAL A 57 -22.90 -5.37 9.78
C VAL A 57 -21.70 -4.82 10.54
N PRO A 58 -21.84 -3.71 11.28
CA PRO A 58 -20.76 -3.15 12.09
C PRO A 58 -20.24 -4.17 13.11
N PHE A 59 -18.91 -4.27 13.18
CA PHE A 59 -18.22 -5.12 14.14
C PHE A 59 -17.20 -4.31 14.93
N ALA A 60 -17.16 -4.51 16.26
CA ALA A 60 -16.24 -3.86 17.19
C ALA A 60 -16.09 -2.34 16.92
N ASP A 61 -14.90 -1.88 16.54
CA ASP A 61 -14.56 -0.47 16.32
C ASP A 61 -15.43 0.23 15.24
N ASP A 62 -16.10 -0.52 14.35
CA ASP A 62 -17.07 0.07 13.41
C ASP A 62 -18.21 0.80 14.14
N TRP A 63 -18.61 0.33 15.32
CA TRP A 63 -19.68 0.96 16.10
C TRP A 63 -19.32 2.38 16.55
N ASP A 64 -18.05 2.63 16.84
CA ASP A 64 -17.57 3.95 17.27
C ASP A 64 -17.62 4.98 16.13
N LEU A 65 -17.63 4.50 14.88
CA LEU A 65 -17.77 5.35 13.70
C LEU A 65 -19.22 5.77 13.41
N SER A 66 -20.23 5.14 14.01
CA SER A 66 -21.64 5.44 13.77
C SER A 66 -21.98 6.93 13.96
N SER A 67 -21.46 7.53 15.04
CA SER A 67 -21.65 8.96 15.34
C SER A 67 -20.95 9.88 14.34
N PHE A 68 -19.87 9.41 13.70
CA PHE A 68 -19.15 10.12 12.66
C PHE A 68 -19.89 9.99 11.31
N VAL A 69 -20.36 8.80 10.97
CA VAL A 69 -21.18 8.53 9.78
C VAL A 69 -22.42 9.42 9.77
N SER A 70 -23.14 9.51 10.91
CA SER A 70 -24.29 10.40 11.02
C SER A 70 -23.93 11.87 10.75
N LYS A 71 -22.77 12.35 11.25
CA LYS A 71 -22.29 13.70 10.92
C LYS A 71 -21.94 13.84 9.43
N ALA A 72 -21.35 12.81 8.82
CA ALA A 72 -20.97 12.80 7.41
C ALA A 72 -22.18 12.88 6.49
N VAL A 73 -23.21 12.05 6.73
CA VAL A 73 -24.48 12.05 5.98
C VAL A 73 -25.16 13.42 6.02
N HIS A 74 -25.10 14.13 7.15
CA HIS A 74 -25.69 15.48 7.28
C HIS A 74 -24.74 16.62 6.85
N HIS A 75 -23.60 16.31 6.21
CA HIS A 75 -22.58 17.29 5.81
C HIS A 75 -22.06 18.18 6.97
N LYS A 76 -22.01 17.64 8.20
CA LYS A 76 -21.54 18.33 9.42
C LYS A 76 -20.12 17.92 9.84
N VAL A 77 -19.37 17.24 8.96
CA VAL A 77 -17.97 16.89 9.24
C VAL A 77 -17.12 18.15 9.22
N GLN A 78 -16.22 18.24 10.19
CA GLN A 78 -15.27 19.34 10.34
C GLN A 78 -13.88 18.73 10.51
N LEU A 79 -12.83 19.50 10.25
CA LEU A 79 -11.45 19.02 10.34
C LEU A 79 -11.12 18.41 11.71
N ARG A 80 -11.64 18.99 12.80
CA ARG A 80 -11.48 18.44 14.15
C ARG A 80 -12.05 17.03 14.32
N HIS A 81 -13.15 16.71 13.62
CA HIS A 81 -13.77 15.39 13.68
C HIS A 81 -12.93 14.36 12.93
N LEU A 82 -12.18 14.77 11.90
CA LEU A 82 -11.25 13.88 11.20
C LEU A 82 -10.01 13.57 12.05
N LEU A 83 -9.47 14.57 12.76
CA LEU A 83 -8.25 14.46 13.56
C LEU A 83 -8.45 14.02 15.02
N GLN A 84 -9.68 13.81 15.46
CA GLN A 84 -10.00 13.41 16.83
C GLN A 84 -9.34 12.06 17.17
N GLN A 85 -8.79 11.94 18.38
CA GLN A 85 -8.23 10.69 18.90
C GLN A 85 -9.30 9.58 18.93
N HIS A 86 -8.92 8.37 18.55
CA HIS A 86 -9.74 7.16 18.65
C HIS A 86 -8.87 6.05 19.23
N ASN A 87 -9.16 5.65 20.46
CA ASN A 87 -8.27 4.80 21.26
C ASN A 87 -6.83 5.40 21.28
N GLU A 88 -5.82 4.60 21.01
CA GLU A 88 -4.42 5.03 20.96
C GLU A 88 -3.99 5.62 19.60
N HIS A 89 -4.92 5.70 18.64
CA HIS A 89 -4.60 6.08 17.25
C HIS A 89 -5.41 7.28 16.75
N ARG A 90 -4.94 7.86 15.65
CA ARG A 90 -5.67 8.87 14.88
C ARG A 90 -6.01 8.31 13.52
N ILE A 91 -7.23 7.79 13.41
CA ILE A 91 -7.78 7.12 12.21
C ILE A 91 -8.25 8.13 11.15
N PHE A 92 -7.41 9.11 10.81
CA PHE A 92 -7.78 10.19 9.89
C PHE A 92 -8.13 9.64 8.50
N PHE A 93 -7.34 8.70 7.99
CA PHE A 93 -7.61 8.08 6.69
C PHE A 93 -8.95 7.35 6.66
N LEU A 94 -9.23 6.52 7.68
CA LEU A 94 -10.49 5.79 7.76
C LEU A 94 -11.70 6.73 7.75
N ARG A 95 -11.63 7.81 8.55
CA ARG A 95 -12.70 8.82 8.58
C ARG A 95 -12.86 9.56 7.26
N LEU A 96 -11.78 9.77 6.51
CA LEU A 96 -11.85 10.34 5.16
C LEU A 96 -12.55 9.38 4.20
N VAL A 97 -12.24 8.09 4.25
CA VAL A 97 -12.93 7.05 3.46
C VAL A 97 -14.42 7.01 3.80
N VAL A 98 -14.77 6.98 5.09
CA VAL A 98 -16.15 6.96 5.55
C VAL A 98 -16.90 8.24 5.14
N ALA A 99 -16.28 9.40 5.27
CA ALA A 99 -16.88 10.66 4.84
C ALA A 99 -17.10 10.70 3.33
N ALA A 100 -16.10 10.30 2.54
CA ALA A 100 -16.22 10.21 1.08
C ALA A 100 -17.33 9.23 0.69
N GLN A 101 -17.42 8.08 1.37
CA GLN A 101 -18.49 7.11 1.14
C GLN A 101 -19.87 7.71 1.43
N ALA A 102 -20.04 8.37 2.57
CA ALA A 102 -21.30 8.98 2.96
C ALA A 102 -21.74 10.13 2.03
N TRP A 103 -20.80 10.80 1.35
CA TRP A 103 -21.11 11.88 0.41
C TRP A 103 -21.33 11.42 -1.02
N LEU A 104 -20.67 10.33 -1.43
CA LEU A 104 -20.68 9.86 -2.81
C LEU A 104 -21.66 8.71 -3.04
N LEU A 105 -21.99 7.93 -2.00
CA LEU A 105 -22.86 6.77 -2.10
C LEU A 105 -24.15 6.96 -1.31
N PRO A 106 -25.26 6.33 -1.73
CA PRO A 106 -26.56 6.46 -1.05
C PRO A 106 -26.58 5.87 0.37
N GLN A 107 -25.71 4.90 0.65
CA GLN A 107 -25.70 4.15 1.88
C GLN A 107 -24.27 3.88 2.37
N TRP A 108 -24.10 3.87 3.68
CA TRP A 108 -22.89 3.40 4.31
C TRP A 108 -22.89 1.86 4.31
N ASP A 109 -22.10 1.29 3.40
CA ASP A 109 -21.92 -0.16 3.22
C ASP A 109 -20.47 -0.55 3.49
N LEU A 110 -20.25 -1.29 4.58
CA LEU A 110 -18.92 -1.73 5.02
C LEU A 110 -18.21 -2.60 3.98
N ARG A 111 -18.94 -3.29 3.09
CA ARG A 111 -18.34 -4.07 2.00
C ARG A 111 -17.51 -3.20 1.05
N THR A 112 -17.89 -1.94 0.88
CA THR A 112 -17.12 -0.97 0.08
C THR A 112 -15.70 -0.81 0.65
N GLN A 113 -15.58 -0.78 1.97
CA GLN A 113 -14.29 -0.66 2.67
C GLN A 113 -13.49 -1.96 2.60
N MET A 114 -14.16 -3.12 2.68
CA MET A 114 -13.52 -4.43 2.45
C MET A 114 -12.91 -4.52 1.05
N PHE A 115 -13.63 -4.09 0.00
CA PHE A 115 -13.07 -4.03 -1.35
C PHE A 115 -11.97 -2.97 -1.51
N LEU A 116 -12.04 -1.86 -0.75
CA LEU A 116 -10.94 -0.90 -0.69
C LEU A 116 -9.67 -1.53 -0.13
N SER A 117 -9.75 -2.42 0.88
CA SER A 117 -8.60 -3.19 1.38
C SER A 117 -7.91 -3.99 0.27
N VAL A 118 -8.70 -4.65 -0.60
CA VAL A 118 -8.17 -5.38 -1.77
C VAL A 118 -7.44 -4.44 -2.72
N ALA A 119 -8.00 -3.26 -3.01
CA ALA A 119 -7.38 -2.27 -3.87
C ALA A 119 -6.05 -1.75 -3.28
N LEU A 120 -6.03 -1.39 -1.99
CA LEU A 120 -4.83 -0.93 -1.29
C LEU A 120 -3.73 -2.00 -1.25
N CYS A 121 -4.10 -3.25 -0.98
CA CYS A 121 -3.17 -4.38 -0.99
C CYS A 121 -2.65 -4.66 -2.41
N SER A 122 -3.49 -4.50 -3.44
CA SER A 122 -3.09 -4.67 -4.84
C SER A 122 -2.08 -3.60 -5.27
N LEU A 123 -2.27 -2.35 -4.85
CA LEU A 123 -1.30 -1.28 -5.08
C LEU A 123 0.03 -1.57 -4.36
N THR A 124 -0.03 -2.10 -3.14
CA THR A 124 1.17 -2.53 -2.39
C THR A 124 1.92 -3.64 -3.13
N ALA A 125 1.21 -4.66 -3.64
CA ALA A 125 1.79 -5.69 -4.48
C ALA A 125 2.44 -5.09 -5.74
N GLY A 126 1.75 -4.16 -6.42
CA GLY A 126 2.27 -3.43 -7.57
C GLY A 126 3.58 -2.68 -7.27
N ASN A 127 3.67 -2.00 -6.13
CA ASN A 127 4.90 -1.35 -5.69
C ASN A 127 6.04 -2.35 -5.48
N MET A 128 5.77 -3.51 -4.86
CA MET A 128 6.77 -4.57 -4.70
C MET A 128 7.28 -5.10 -6.05
N PHE A 129 6.38 -5.29 -7.03
CA PHE A 129 6.77 -5.68 -8.39
C PHE A 129 7.67 -4.64 -9.06
N ILE A 130 7.38 -3.34 -8.90
CA ILE A 130 8.22 -2.26 -9.42
C ILE A 130 9.61 -2.32 -8.78
N LEU A 131 9.69 -2.52 -7.45
CA LEU A 131 10.96 -2.61 -6.73
C LEU A 131 11.79 -3.81 -7.16
N ILE A 132 11.17 -4.99 -7.32
CA ILE A 132 11.87 -6.18 -7.81
C ILE A 132 12.47 -5.93 -9.20
N LYS A 133 11.69 -5.33 -10.11
CA LYS A 133 12.18 -5.02 -11.47
C LYS A 133 13.34 -4.03 -11.48
N LYS A 134 13.42 -3.13 -10.48
CA LYS A 134 14.49 -2.13 -10.36
C LYS A 134 15.75 -2.66 -9.68
N THR A 135 15.60 -3.56 -8.71
CA THR A 135 16.71 -3.97 -7.82
C THR A 135 17.31 -5.31 -8.22
N LEU A 136 16.53 -6.20 -8.83
CA LEU A 136 16.94 -7.58 -9.10
C LEU A 136 16.90 -7.90 -10.60
N SER A 137 17.99 -8.48 -11.11
CA SER A 137 18.09 -9.02 -12.46
C SER A 137 17.60 -10.47 -12.49
N LEU A 138 16.28 -10.65 -12.38
CA LEU A 138 15.66 -11.99 -12.39
C LEU A 138 15.30 -12.45 -13.80
N SER A 139 15.50 -13.74 -14.07
CA SER A 139 14.93 -14.42 -15.23
C SER A 139 13.39 -14.34 -15.21
N SER A 140 12.76 -14.42 -16.40
CA SER A 140 11.30 -14.29 -16.51
C SER A 140 10.54 -15.30 -15.65
N GLY A 141 11.04 -16.53 -15.55
CA GLY A 141 10.42 -17.58 -14.75
C GLY A 141 10.48 -17.31 -13.25
N VAL A 142 11.65 -16.91 -12.74
CA VAL A 142 11.84 -16.57 -11.33
C VAL A 142 11.01 -15.35 -10.95
N ARG A 143 10.91 -14.35 -11.83
CA ARG A 143 10.09 -13.16 -11.58
C ARG A 143 8.61 -13.49 -11.42
N LEU A 144 8.09 -14.43 -12.23
CA LEU A 144 6.71 -14.91 -12.10
C LEU A 144 6.51 -15.69 -10.80
N ALA A 145 7.44 -16.58 -10.44
CA ALA A 145 7.38 -17.33 -9.19
C ALA A 145 7.42 -16.42 -7.95
N VAL A 146 8.34 -15.45 -7.91
CA VAL A 146 8.41 -14.44 -6.84
C VAL A 146 7.13 -13.61 -6.80
N GLY A 147 6.59 -13.25 -7.96
CA GLY A 147 5.33 -12.54 -8.05
C GLY A 147 4.15 -13.29 -7.45
N PHE A 148 4.03 -14.57 -7.79
CA PHE A 148 3.05 -15.46 -7.20
C PHE A 148 3.22 -15.59 -5.69
N CYS A 149 4.45 -15.77 -5.20
CA CYS A 149 4.70 -15.82 -3.75
C CYS A 149 4.28 -14.53 -3.04
N ILE A 150 4.56 -13.37 -3.64
CA ILE A 150 4.13 -12.07 -3.09
C ILE A 150 2.61 -12.00 -3.00
N THR A 151 1.89 -12.36 -4.05
CA THR A 151 0.43 -12.27 -4.02
C THR A 151 -0.19 -13.30 -3.09
N VAL A 152 0.36 -14.50 -2.96
CA VAL A 152 -0.09 -15.49 -1.96
C VAL A 152 0.11 -14.98 -0.53
N LEU A 153 1.26 -14.38 -0.23
CA LEU A 153 1.53 -13.85 1.10
C LEU A 153 0.64 -12.63 1.43
N LEU A 154 0.53 -11.69 0.48
CA LEU A 154 -0.25 -10.48 0.67
C LEU A 154 -1.76 -10.75 0.72
N PHE A 155 -2.27 -11.66 -0.11
CA PHE A 155 -3.68 -12.04 -0.21
C PHE A 155 -3.97 -13.39 0.47
N SER A 156 -3.25 -13.67 1.56
CA SER A 156 -3.45 -14.90 2.32
C SER A 156 -4.86 -14.92 2.95
N PRO A 157 -5.62 -16.03 2.84
CA PRO A 157 -6.91 -16.17 3.49
C PRO A 157 -6.80 -16.36 5.02
N VAL A 158 -5.59 -16.63 5.55
CA VAL A 158 -5.37 -16.79 7.00
C VAL A 158 -5.75 -15.52 7.77
N GLN A 159 -5.58 -14.35 7.17
CA GLN A 159 -5.97 -13.05 7.74
C GLN A 159 -7.41 -12.68 7.36
N TYR A 160 -8.34 -13.65 7.36
CA TYR A 160 -9.72 -13.45 6.92
C TYR A 160 -10.40 -12.28 7.62
N GLU A 161 -10.14 -12.07 8.91
CA GLU A 161 -10.69 -10.95 9.71
C GLU A 161 -10.32 -9.60 9.09
N ASN A 162 -9.09 -9.43 8.61
CA ASN A 162 -8.66 -8.19 7.94
C ASN A 162 -9.37 -7.96 6.60
N TRP A 163 -9.83 -9.04 5.96
CA TRP A 163 -10.51 -8.95 4.66
C TRP A 163 -12.00 -8.65 4.80
N ILE A 164 -12.67 -9.24 5.78
CA ILE A 164 -14.13 -9.12 5.95
C ILE A 164 -14.54 -8.05 6.97
N TRP A 165 -13.59 -7.31 7.53
CA TRP A 165 -13.86 -6.22 8.47
C TRP A 165 -13.57 -4.86 7.83
N GLY A 166 -14.61 -4.03 7.66
CA GLY A 166 -14.53 -2.74 6.97
C GLY A 166 -13.50 -1.79 7.60
N PHE A 167 -13.47 -1.70 8.92
CA PHE A 167 -12.49 -0.90 9.68
C PHE A 167 -11.04 -1.19 9.27
N GLN A 168 -10.72 -2.45 8.93
CA GLN A 168 -9.36 -2.90 8.67
C GLN A 168 -8.73 -2.27 7.43
N CYS A 169 -9.52 -1.62 6.54
CA CYS A 169 -8.97 -0.95 5.37
C CYS A 169 -7.91 0.12 5.72
N ALA A 170 -7.99 0.72 6.91
CA ALA A 170 -7.00 1.66 7.42
C ALA A 170 -5.60 1.03 7.57
N PHE A 171 -5.53 -0.22 8.02
CA PHE A 171 -4.27 -0.94 8.26
C PHE A 171 -3.54 -1.36 6.98
N PHE A 172 -4.20 -1.30 5.82
CA PHE A 172 -3.56 -1.51 4.51
C PHE A 172 -2.86 -0.24 3.98
N VAL A 173 -3.07 0.92 4.60
CA VAL A 173 -2.44 2.19 4.18
C VAL A 173 -0.96 2.28 4.56
N PRO A 174 -0.51 1.96 5.79
CA PRO A 174 0.91 2.01 6.12
C PRO A 174 1.79 1.13 5.20
N PRO A 175 1.45 -0.14 4.89
CA PRO A 175 2.21 -0.95 3.92
C PRO A 175 2.24 -0.34 2.52
N LEU A 176 1.15 0.26 2.07
CA LEU A 176 1.08 0.97 0.79
C LEU A 176 2.03 2.18 0.77
N CYS A 177 1.94 3.03 1.78
CA CYS A 177 2.77 4.22 1.93
C CYS A 177 4.26 3.86 2.05
N LEU A 178 4.59 2.81 2.79
CA LEU A 178 5.94 2.29 2.94
C LEU A 178 6.49 1.84 1.59
N SER A 179 5.79 0.94 0.90
CA SER A 179 6.21 0.42 -0.39
C SER A 179 6.32 1.51 -1.45
N ALA A 180 5.39 2.48 -1.47
CA ALA A 180 5.42 3.64 -2.35
C ALA A 180 6.62 4.55 -2.06
N SER A 181 6.97 4.76 -0.79
CA SER A 181 8.14 5.54 -0.38
C SER A 181 9.42 4.92 -0.93
N TRP A 182 9.56 3.60 -0.86
CA TRP A 182 10.69 2.90 -1.48
C TRP A 182 10.72 3.07 -3.01
N VAL A 183 9.57 3.04 -3.68
CA VAL A 183 9.49 3.28 -5.13
C VAL A 183 9.96 4.69 -5.49
N VAL A 184 9.55 5.69 -4.69
CA VAL A 184 9.99 7.09 -4.83
C VAL A 184 11.49 7.22 -4.59
N LEU A 185 12.04 6.62 -3.54
CA LEU A 185 13.46 6.68 -3.22
C LEU A 185 14.34 6.04 -4.32
N THR A 186 13.86 4.99 -4.96
CA THR A 186 14.51 4.31 -6.10
C THR A 186 14.19 4.94 -7.46
N SER A 187 13.49 6.07 -7.51
CA SER A 187 13.22 6.80 -8.76
C SER A 187 14.40 7.68 -9.20
N ASN A 188 14.35 8.23 -10.42
CA ASN A 188 15.31 9.22 -10.92
C ASN A 188 14.90 10.68 -10.57
N MET A 189 13.98 10.87 -9.64
CA MET A 189 13.52 12.20 -9.24
C MET A 189 14.62 12.99 -8.51
N ARG A 190 14.47 14.33 -8.50
CA ARG A 190 15.33 15.23 -7.71
C ARG A 190 15.25 14.86 -6.22
N ILE A 191 16.35 15.04 -5.49
CA ILE A 191 16.44 14.66 -4.07
C ILE A 191 15.39 15.38 -3.21
N SER A 192 15.10 16.64 -3.51
CA SER A 192 14.05 17.41 -2.83
C SER A 192 12.66 16.80 -3.04
N ALA A 193 12.33 16.41 -4.27
CA ALA A 193 11.05 15.77 -4.57
C ALA A 193 10.92 14.42 -3.86
N LYS A 194 12.00 13.62 -3.80
CA LYS A 194 12.02 12.37 -3.04
C LYS A 194 11.77 12.61 -1.55
N PHE A 195 12.44 13.60 -0.98
CA PHE A 195 12.28 13.96 0.43
C PHE A 195 10.83 14.33 0.73
N TRP A 196 10.26 15.29 0.01
CA TRP A 196 8.90 15.77 0.28
C TRP A 196 7.83 14.71 0.02
N LEU A 197 7.94 13.92 -1.05
CA LEU A 197 6.99 12.84 -1.32
C LEU A 197 7.08 11.73 -0.27
N SER A 198 8.29 11.34 0.15
CA SER A 198 8.45 10.32 1.19
C SER A 198 7.93 10.85 2.53
N ALA A 199 8.21 12.11 2.88
CA ALA A 199 7.70 12.75 4.09
C ALA A 199 6.16 12.80 4.12
N LEU A 200 5.53 13.10 2.98
CA LEU A 200 4.08 13.05 2.83
C LEU A 200 3.54 11.63 3.04
N LEU A 201 4.12 10.64 2.37
CA LEU A 201 3.69 9.24 2.48
C LEU A 201 3.85 8.70 3.91
N THR A 202 4.96 9.02 4.60
CA THR A 202 5.14 8.62 6.00
C THR A 202 4.19 9.33 6.94
N THR A 203 3.85 10.59 6.66
CA THR A 203 2.83 11.31 7.44
C THR A 203 1.46 10.66 7.25
N LEU A 204 1.08 10.32 6.02
CA LEU A 204 -0.17 9.60 5.76
C LEU A 204 -0.24 8.25 6.49
N ALA A 205 0.86 7.50 6.50
CA ALA A 205 0.97 6.24 7.24
C ALA A 205 0.87 6.42 8.77
N MET A 206 1.31 7.55 9.31
CA MET A 206 1.24 7.85 10.75
C MET A 206 -0.20 8.19 11.19
N PHE A 207 -1.01 8.74 10.28
CA PHE A 207 -2.40 9.14 10.51
C PHE A 207 -3.43 8.15 9.93
N SER A 208 -3.00 6.95 9.56
CA SER A 208 -3.87 5.86 9.12
C SER A 208 -4.07 4.85 10.23
#